data_AF-A0A3S1JBX9-F1
#
_entry.id   AF-A0A3S1JBX9-F1
#
_cell.length_a   1.000
_cell.length_b   1.000
_cell.length_c   1.000
_cell.angle_alpha   90.00
_cell.angle_beta   90.00
_cell.angle_gamma   90.00
#
_symmetry.space_group_name_H-M   'P 1'
#
loop_
_entity.id
_entity.type
_entity.pdbx_description
1 polymer ?
#
loop_
_entity_poly.entity_id
_entity_poly.type
_entity_poly.pdbx_seq_one_letter_code
_entity_poly.pdbx_strand_id
1 'polypeptide(L)'
;MSTNTNVTVEVGLGDRAYDILIGSGLLLRAGSEISRRLPGTRAAVVTDVNVAAAHLETLKAGLEKSGIQPAEITLPAGEKTKSFAHLEEVVDGVLAARLERGDVVIALGGGVIGDLAGFAAGIVRRGMNFVQVPT
;
A
#
# COMPACT_ATOMS: atom_id res chain seq x y z
N MET A 1 3.18 23.00 19.89
CA MET A 1 2.33 22.17 19.01
C MET A 1 2.74 22.49 17.58
N SER A 2 3.60 21.68 16.96
CA SER A 2 3.96 21.91 15.55
C SER A 2 2.73 21.66 14.69
N THR A 3 2.28 22.70 13.98
CA THR A 3 1.31 22.58 12.90
C THR A 3 1.87 21.58 11.89
N ASN A 4 1.26 20.41 11.82
CA ASN A 4 1.72 19.33 10.96
C ASN A 4 1.23 19.63 9.54
N THR A 5 1.90 20.57 8.87
CA THR A 5 1.50 21.06 7.55
C THR A 5 1.80 19.99 6.51
N ASN A 6 0.77 19.29 6.06
CA ASN A 6 0.87 18.40 4.91
C ASN A 6 0.81 19.22 3.63
N VAL A 7 1.69 18.94 2.69
CA VAL A 7 1.55 19.38 1.29
C VAL A 7 0.72 18.34 0.56
N THR A 8 -0.26 18.79 -0.21
CA THR A 8 -1.06 17.94 -1.09
C THR A 8 -0.79 18.36 -2.53
N VAL A 9 -0.45 17.40 -3.38
CA VAL A 9 -0.28 17.60 -4.82
C VAL A 9 -1.33 16.77 -5.54
N GLU A 10 -2.22 17.42 -6.26
CA GLU A 10 -3.22 16.73 -7.09
C GLU A 10 -2.59 16.32 -8.43
N VAL A 11 -2.81 15.07 -8.83
CA VAL A 11 -2.42 14.55 -10.14
C VAL A 11 -3.67 14.41 -11.00
N GLY A 12 -3.91 15.39 -11.88
CA GLY A 12 -5.10 15.47 -12.72
C GLY A 12 -5.12 14.47 -13.88
N LEU A 13 -5.69 13.28 -13.67
CA LEU A 13 -5.81 12.20 -14.67
C LEU A 13 -7.27 11.89 -15.05
N GLY A 14 -8.16 12.89 -14.93
CA GLY A 14 -9.61 12.73 -15.12
C GLY A 14 -10.21 11.84 -14.02
N ASP A 15 -10.98 10.83 -14.39
CA ASP A 15 -11.61 9.88 -13.45
C ASP A 15 -10.62 9.09 -12.59
N ARG A 16 -9.32 9.15 -12.91
CA ARG A 16 -8.22 8.49 -12.17
C ARG A 16 -7.37 9.48 -11.38
N ALA A 17 -7.84 10.71 -11.15
CA ALA A 17 -7.13 11.68 -10.36
C ALA A 17 -6.88 11.17 -8.94
N TYR A 18 -5.72 11.52 -8.38
CA TYR A 18 -5.35 11.15 -7.01
C TYR A 18 -4.47 12.21 -6.36
N ASP A 19 -4.45 12.19 -5.04
CA ASP A 19 -3.62 13.07 -4.22
C ASP A 19 -2.29 12.40 -3.87
N ILE A 20 -1.21 13.16 -3.93
CA ILE A 20 0.05 12.85 -3.26
C ILE A 20 0.10 13.65 -1.97
N LEU A 21 0.11 12.95 -0.83
CA LEU A 21 0.24 13.56 0.49
C LEU A 21 1.71 13.50 0.94
N ILE A 22 2.28 14.65 1.27
CA ILE A 22 3.68 14.79 1.71
C ILE A 22 3.70 15.50 3.06
N GLY A 23 4.28 14.86 4.08
CA GLY A 23 4.33 15.42 5.42
C GLY A 23 4.71 14.42 6.50
N SER A 24 5.01 14.95 7.69
CA SER A 24 5.42 14.17 8.85
C SER A 24 4.26 13.39 9.48
N GLY A 25 4.55 12.17 9.94
CA GLY A 25 3.58 11.32 10.64
C GLY A 25 2.40 10.86 9.78
N LEU A 26 2.54 10.88 8.44
CA LEU A 26 1.52 10.36 7.53
C LEU A 26 1.35 8.85 7.65
N LEU A 27 2.44 8.10 7.90
CA LEU A 27 2.39 6.64 8.00
C LEU A 27 1.42 6.16 9.09
N LEU A 28 1.49 6.78 10.29
CA LEU A 28 0.57 6.49 11.39
C LEU A 28 -0.87 6.96 11.12
N ARG A 29 -1.05 7.90 10.18
CA ARG A 29 -2.36 8.41 9.73
C ARG A 29 -2.87 7.71 8.48
N ALA A 30 -2.12 6.78 7.89
CA ALA A 30 -2.47 6.16 6.61
C ALA A 30 -3.84 5.49 6.66
N GLY A 31 -4.18 4.81 7.77
CA GLY A 31 -5.50 4.19 7.95
C GLY A 31 -6.66 5.16 7.84
N SER A 32 -6.55 6.38 8.38
CA SER A 32 -7.63 7.36 8.31
C SER A 32 -7.76 7.98 6.92
N GLU A 33 -6.64 8.22 6.23
CA GLU A 33 -6.62 8.70 4.85
C GLU A 33 -7.19 7.67 3.86
N ILE A 34 -6.86 6.40 4.06
CA ILE A 34 -7.36 5.27 3.26
C ILE A 34 -8.85 5.07 3.54
N SER A 35 -9.27 4.97 4.81
CA SER A 35 -10.68 4.73 5.18
C SER A 35 -11.61 5.85 4.72
N ARG A 36 -11.12 7.09 4.66
CA ARG A 36 -11.89 8.23 4.12
C ARG A 36 -12.18 8.08 2.62
N ARG A 37 -11.23 7.54 1.86
CA ARG A 37 -11.32 7.38 0.39
C ARG A 37 -11.93 6.05 -0.02
N LEU A 38 -11.68 4.99 0.76
CA LEU A 38 -12.11 3.62 0.54
C LEU A 38 -12.77 3.07 1.82
N PRO A 39 -14.01 3.49 2.15
CA PRO A 39 -14.68 3.07 3.38
C PRO A 39 -14.89 1.55 3.45
N GLY A 40 -14.55 0.94 4.58
CA GLY A 40 -14.74 -0.51 4.82
C GLY A 40 -13.78 -1.42 4.05
N THR A 41 -12.74 -0.85 3.41
CA THR A 41 -11.75 -1.63 2.65
C THR A 41 -10.91 -2.51 3.57
N ARG A 42 -10.59 -3.73 3.12
CA ARG A 42 -9.52 -4.55 3.68
C ARG A 42 -8.25 -4.32 2.87
N ALA A 43 -7.10 -4.60 3.46
CA ALA A 43 -5.81 -4.30 2.84
C ALA A 43 -4.88 -5.51 2.76
N ALA A 44 -4.09 -5.58 1.70
CA ALA A 44 -2.81 -6.29 1.69
C ALA A 44 -1.68 -5.24 1.68
N VAL A 45 -0.68 -5.40 2.55
CA VAL A 45 0.55 -4.61 2.53
C VAL A 45 1.64 -5.47 1.91
N VAL A 46 2.21 -4.99 0.81
CA VAL A 46 3.36 -5.59 0.13
C VAL A 46 4.60 -4.76 0.44
N THR A 47 5.66 -5.40 0.92
CA THR A 47 6.90 -4.73 1.31
C THR A 47 8.11 -5.66 1.16
N ASP A 48 9.31 -5.14 1.37
CA ASP A 48 10.53 -5.95 1.51
C ASP A 48 10.99 -6.06 2.97
N VAL A 49 11.86 -7.02 3.25
CA VAL A 49 12.38 -7.28 4.61
C VAL A 49 13.01 -6.08 5.31
N ASN A 50 13.68 -5.17 4.58
CA ASN A 50 14.34 -4.01 5.17
C ASN A 50 13.32 -2.94 5.54
N VAL A 51 12.40 -2.64 4.62
CA VAL A 51 11.33 -1.67 4.82
C VAL A 51 10.34 -2.18 5.87
N ALA A 52 10.08 -3.49 5.90
CA ALA A 52 9.27 -4.13 6.93
C ALA A 52 9.82 -3.84 8.33
N ALA A 53 11.10 -4.11 8.53
CA ALA A 53 11.77 -3.89 9.81
C ALA A 53 11.72 -2.42 10.28
N ALA A 54 11.71 -1.46 9.34
CA ALA A 54 11.74 -0.04 9.66
C ALA A 54 10.34 0.59 9.84
N HIS A 55 9.35 0.16 9.06
CA HIS A 55 8.13 0.96 8.83
C HIS A 55 6.82 0.18 8.95
N LEU A 56 6.82 -1.14 8.78
CA LEU A 56 5.59 -1.93 8.69
C LEU A 56 4.74 -1.83 9.97
N GLU A 57 5.36 -1.95 11.14
CA GLU A 57 4.64 -1.85 12.42
C GLU A 57 3.99 -0.48 12.63
N THR A 58 4.62 0.60 12.15
CA THR A 58 4.02 1.94 12.23
C THR A 58 2.82 2.07 11.29
N LEU A 59 2.91 1.53 10.08
CA LEU A 59 1.80 1.51 9.13
C LEU A 59 0.63 0.69 9.68
N LYS A 60 0.90 -0.54 10.15
CA LYS A 60 -0.09 -1.43 10.76
C LYS A 60 -0.82 -0.76 11.91
N ALA A 61 -0.09 -0.17 12.86
CA ALA A 61 -0.70 0.56 13.96
C ALA A 61 -1.63 1.70 13.51
N GLY A 62 -1.34 2.35 12.38
CA GLY A 62 -2.21 3.36 11.78
C GLY A 62 -3.46 2.78 11.10
N LEU A 63 -3.29 1.67 10.38
CA LEU A 63 -4.39 0.93 9.73
C LEU A 63 -5.37 0.35 10.76
N GLU A 64 -4.85 -0.30 11.79
CA GLU A 64 -5.64 -0.95 12.84
C GLU A 64 -6.49 0.04 13.64
N LYS A 65 -5.97 1.23 13.92
CA LYS A 65 -6.74 2.34 14.54
C LYS A 65 -7.95 2.76 13.72
N SER A 66 -7.94 2.46 12.42
CA SER A 66 -9.03 2.75 11.50
C SER A 66 -9.87 1.50 11.17
N GLY A 67 -9.66 0.40 11.90
CA GLY A 67 -10.39 -0.85 11.71
C GLY A 67 -9.89 -1.71 10.55
N ILE A 68 -8.74 -1.39 9.96
CA ILE A 68 -8.15 -2.16 8.86
C ILE A 68 -7.07 -3.09 9.43
N GLN A 69 -7.31 -4.39 9.34
CA GLN A 69 -6.33 -5.44 9.66
C GLN A 69 -5.69 -5.92 8.36
N PRO A 70 -4.45 -5.51 8.03
CA PRO A 70 -3.85 -5.85 6.75
C PRO A 70 -3.30 -7.29 6.73
N ALA A 71 -3.43 -7.96 5.58
CA ALA A 71 -2.58 -9.10 5.27
C ALA A 71 -1.16 -8.60 4.91
N GLU A 72 -0.12 -9.29 5.37
CA GLU A 72 1.27 -8.89 5.15
C GLU A 72 1.94 -9.82 4.13
N ILE A 73 2.57 -9.23 3.13
CA ILE A 73 3.33 -9.94 2.09
C ILE A 73 4.72 -9.32 2.05
N THR A 74 5.69 -10.02 2.62
CA THR A 74 7.07 -9.52 2.78
C THR A 74 8.01 -10.30 1.88
N LEU A 75 8.67 -9.59 0.97
CA LEU A 75 9.58 -10.14 -0.02
C LEU A 75 11.05 -9.91 0.34
N PRO A 76 12.00 -10.64 -0.29
CA PRO A 76 13.41 -10.30 -0.22
C PRO A 76 13.67 -8.87 -0.74
N ALA A 77 14.69 -8.19 -0.20
CA ALA A 77 15.08 -6.86 -0.68
C ALA A 77 15.95 -6.94 -1.95
N GLY A 78 15.86 -5.90 -2.79
CA GLY A 78 16.72 -5.68 -3.95
C GLY A 78 16.04 -5.90 -5.32
N GLU A 79 16.69 -5.44 -6.39
CA GLU A 79 16.11 -5.41 -7.74
C GLU A 79 15.70 -6.80 -8.27
N LYS A 80 16.38 -7.87 -7.84
CA LYS A 80 16.05 -9.26 -8.25
C LYS A 80 14.64 -9.69 -7.82
N THR A 81 14.07 -9.02 -6.81
CA THR A 81 12.69 -9.24 -6.37
C THR A 81 11.69 -8.81 -7.44
N LYS A 82 12.06 -7.90 -8.34
CA LYS A 82 11.24 -7.50 -9.49
C LYS A 82 11.22 -8.59 -10.56
N SER A 83 10.51 -9.69 -10.29
CA SER A 83 10.43 -10.85 -11.16
C SER A 83 9.03 -11.46 -11.16
N PHE A 84 8.72 -12.26 -12.19
CA PHE A 84 7.44 -12.97 -12.28
C PHE A 84 7.22 -13.96 -11.12
N ALA A 85 8.29 -14.55 -10.59
CA ALA A 85 8.19 -15.47 -9.45
C ALA A 85 7.67 -14.76 -8.19
N HIS A 86 8.23 -13.59 -7.86
CA HIS A 86 7.73 -12.82 -6.71
C HIS A 86 6.40 -12.11 -7.03
N LEU A 87 6.10 -11.83 -8.31
CA LEU A 87 4.77 -11.38 -8.69
C LEU A 87 3.71 -12.45 -8.36
N GLU A 88 3.98 -13.70 -8.70
CA GLU A 88 3.12 -14.85 -8.36
C GLU A 88 2.93 -14.96 -6.85
N GLU A 89 4.01 -14.83 -6.06
CA GLU A 89 3.95 -14.80 -4.60
C GLU A 89 3.03 -13.68 -4.06
N VAL A 90 3.11 -12.47 -4.63
CA VAL A 90 2.22 -11.36 -4.25
C VAL A 90 0.77 -11.64 -4.64
N VAL A 91 0.53 -12.15 -5.84
CA VAL A 91 -0.81 -12.50 -6.31
C VAL A 91 -1.44 -13.57 -5.41
N ASP A 92 -0.68 -14.62 -5.09
CA ASP A 92 -1.12 -15.70 -4.22
C ASP A 92 -1.39 -15.20 -2.80
N GLY A 93 -0.54 -14.34 -2.25
CA GLY A 93 -0.75 -13.71 -0.95
C GLY A 93 -2.05 -12.92 -0.89
N VAL A 94 -2.35 -12.12 -1.92
CA VAL A 94 -3.60 -11.34 -2.02
C VAL A 94 -4.83 -12.26 -2.11
N LEU A 95 -4.74 -13.34 -2.90
CA LEU A 95 -5.83 -14.30 -3.06
C LEU A 95 -6.05 -15.13 -1.78
N ALA A 96 -4.98 -15.55 -1.11
CA ALA A 96 -5.02 -16.30 0.14
C ALA A 96 -5.65 -15.48 1.28
N ALA A 97 -5.42 -14.17 1.30
CA ALA A 97 -6.09 -13.22 2.20
C ALA A 97 -7.59 -13.03 1.92
N ARG A 98 -8.12 -13.68 0.87
CA ARG A 98 -9.53 -13.61 0.44
C ARG A 98 -10.00 -12.18 0.18
N LEU A 99 -9.09 -11.34 -0.31
CA LEU A 99 -9.40 -9.97 -0.72
C LEU A 99 -10.27 -9.98 -1.98
N GLU A 100 -11.19 -9.02 -2.02
CA GLU A 100 -12.13 -8.81 -3.11
C GLU A 100 -11.72 -7.62 -3.97
N ARG A 101 -12.38 -7.43 -5.11
CA ARG A 101 -12.02 -6.38 -6.08
C ARG A 101 -12.03 -4.96 -5.48
N GLY A 102 -12.89 -4.70 -4.51
CA GLY A 102 -13.01 -3.41 -3.83
C GLY A 102 -11.97 -3.17 -2.72
N ASP A 103 -11.21 -4.20 -2.33
CA ASP A 103 -10.14 -4.08 -1.35
C ASP A 103 -8.89 -3.43 -1.95
N VAL A 104 -7.92 -3.07 -1.11
CA VAL A 104 -6.75 -2.30 -1.50
C VAL A 104 -5.44 -3.08 -1.35
N VAL A 105 -4.56 -2.94 -2.34
CA VAL A 105 -3.15 -3.33 -2.24
C VAL A 105 -2.33 -2.08 -1.91
N ILE A 106 -1.54 -2.16 -0.84
CA ILE A 106 -0.68 -1.08 -0.35
C ILE A 106 0.78 -1.47 -0.63
N ALA A 107 1.47 -0.70 -1.44
CA ALA A 107 2.92 -0.84 -1.64
C ALA A 107 3.67 -0.01 -0.60
N LEU A 108 4.30 -0.66 0.38
CA LEU A 108 5.19 -0.01 1.34
C LEU A 108 6.63 -0.30 0.96
N GLY A 109 7.31 0.67 0.33
CA GLY A 109 8.69 0.51 -0.10
C GLY A 109 9.09 1.41 -1.26
N GLY A 110 10.30 1.21 -1.77
CA GLY A 110 10.81 1.92 -2.95
C GLY A 110 10.21 1.45 -4.28
N GLY A 111 10.82 1.87 -5.40
CA GLY A 111 10.32 1.60 -6.75
C GLY A 111 10.16 0.10 -7.10
N VAL A 112 11.00 -0.77 -6.55
CA VAL A 112 10.91 -2.24 -6.76
C VAL A 112 9.57 -2.77 -6.25
N ILE A 113 9.23 -2.47 -5.00
CA ILE A 113 7.97 -2.88 -4.39
C ILE A 113 6.79 -2.14 -5.04
N GLY A 114 6.96 -0.85 -5.34
CA GLY A 114 5.93 -0.05 -6.02
C GLY A 114 5.51 -0.63 -7.35
N ASP A 115 6.47 -1.01 -8.21
CA ASP A 115 6.19 -1.60 -9.52
C ASP A 115 5.58 -3.00 -9.40
N LEU A 116 6.14 -3.84 -8.52
CA LEU A 116 5.68 -5.22 -8.36
C LEU A 116 4.24 -5.27 -7.81
N ALA A 117 3.99 -4.55 -6.73
CA ALA A 117 2.68 -4.49 -6.09
C ALA A 117 1.66 -3.74 -6.96
N GLY A 118 2.08 -2.69 -7.67
CA GLY A 118 1.23 -1.97 -8.61
C GLY A 118 0.81 -2.84 -9.78
N PHE A 119 1.74 -3.63 -10.34
CA PHE A 119 1.38 -4.58 -11.39
C PHE A 119 0.48 -5.70 -10.88
N ALA A 120 0.77 -6.26 -9.69
CA ALA A 120 -0.11 -7.23 -9.04
C ALA A 120 -1.53 -6.69 -8.85
N ALA A 121 -1.67 -5.48 -8.31
CA ALA A 121 -2.97 -4.82 -8.12
C ALA A 121 -3.72 -4.62 -9.45
N GLY A 122 -3.00 -4.35 -10.54
CA GLY A 122 -3.58 -4.20 -11.88
C GLY A 122 -4.13 -5.51 -12.48
N ILE A 123 -3.55 -6.66 -12.15
CA ILE A 123 -3.92 -7.96 -12.74
C ILE A 123 -4.82 -8.80 -11.83
N VAL A 124 -4.64 -8.74 -10.50
CA VAL A 124 -5.45 -9.49 -9.55
C VAL A 124 -6.90 -9.02 -9.65
N ARG A 125 -7.82 -9.99 -9.78
CA ARG A 125 -9.27 -9.73 -9.94
C ARG A 125 -9.60 -8.72 -11.05
N ARG A 126 -8.72 -8.59 -12.07
CA ARG A 126 -8.83 -7.63 -13.18
C ARG A 126 -8.77 -6.15 -12.72
N GLY A 127 -8.01 -5.87 -11.67
CA GLY A 127 -7.80 -4.53 -11.14
C GLY A 127 -8.46 -4.33 -9.78
N MET A 128 -7.63 -4.08 -8.77
CA MET A 128 -7.98 -3.70 -7.40
C MET A 128 -7.57 -2.25 -7.12
N ASN A 129 -8.04 -1.69 -6.00
CA ASN A 129 -7.55 -0.40 -5.53
C ASN A 129 -6.08 -0.50 -5.15
N PHE A 130 -5.33 0.58 -5.35
CA PHE A 130 -3.89 0.60 -5.13
C PHE A 130 -3.46 1.89 -4.42
N VAL A 131 -2.62 1.77 -3.40
CA VAL A 131 -2.03 2.89 -2.67
C VAL A 131 -0.51 2.71 -2.61
N GLN A 132 0.23 3.75 -3.01
CA GLN A 132 1.68 3.79 -2.82
C GLN A 132 2.05 4.52 -1.53
N VAL A 133 2.96 3.91 -0.78
CA VAL A 133 3.63 4.50 0.38
C VAL A 133 5.14 4.43 0.11
N PRO A 134 5.66 5.32 -0.76
CA PRO A 134 7.06 5.27 -1.19
C PRO A 134 8.02 5.63 -0.05
N THR A 135 9.12 4.90 0.07
CA THR A 135 10.17 5.07 1.09
C THR A 135 11.53 5.35 0.47
#